data_AF-A0A243AX89-F1
#
_entry.id   AF-A0A243AX89-F1
#
_cell.length_a   1.000
_cell.length_b   1.000
_cell.length_c   1.000
_cell.angle_alpha   90.00
_cell.angle_beta   90.00
_cell.angle_gamma   90.00
#
_symmetry.space_group_name_H-M   'P 1'
#
loop_
_entity.id
_entity.type
_entity.pdbx_description
1 polymer ?
#
loop_
_entity_poly.entity_id
_entity_poly.type
_entity_poly.pdbx_seq_one_letter_code
_entity_poly.pdbx_strand_id
1 'polypeptide(L)'
;MILYMKRMVMNMSTNNQVKLNCFICEKHKGNIIVPGGAIYEDELVYVGHVHWDSEETYLGYVMIDIKRHVPGLAELTDEEAKAFGLITSRVSKALKESEGAEHIYTFVSGNGVPHMHMHIIPRYANTPKEFWSPTEVAKWTGASYGDAEKIKKLCERLRKYMVSEYAYNK
;
A
#
# COMPACT_ATOMS: atom_id res chain seq x y z
N MET A 1 41.76 9.52 -7.94
CA MET A 1 40.35 9.07 -8.03
C MET A 1 39.63 9.00 -6.69
N ILE A 2 40.24 8.48 -5.61
CA ILE A 2 39.59 8.31 -4.30
C ILE A 2 39.22 9.65 -3.61
N LEU A 3 40.01 10.72 -3.78
CA LEU A 3 39.69 12.04 -3.21
C LEU A 3 38.51 12.76 -3.89
N TYR A 4 38.25 12.50 -5.18
CA TYR A 4 37.13 13.12 -5.92
C TYR A 4 35.78 12.48 -5.55
N MET A 5 35.74 11.17 -5.30
CA MET A 5 34.54 10.49 -4.79
C MET A 5 34.16 10.93 -3.37
N LYS A 6 35.13 11.14 -2.47
CA LYS A 6 34.84 11.61 -1.10
C LYS A 6 34.17 12.99 -1.05
N ARG A 7 34.46 13.86 -2.03
CA ARG A 7 33.87 15.20 -2.15
C ARG A 7 32.46 15.18 -2.76
N MET A 8 32.12 14.16 -3.53
CA MET A 8 30.80 14.01 -4.16
C MET A 8 29.75 13.47 -3.18
N VAL A 9 30.17 12.59 -2.24
CA VAL A 9 29.30 12.06 -1.18
C VAL A 9 28.92 13.13 -0.13
N MET A 10 29.74 14.16 0.05
CA MET A 10 29.50 15.26 0.98
C MET A 10 28.50 16.33 0.49
N ASN A 11 27.96 16.20 -0.73
CA ASN A 11 27.07 17.20 -1.35
C ASN A 11 25.70 16.64 -1.78
N MET A 12 25.30 15.46 -1.29
CA MET A 12 23.94 14.98 -1.46
C MET A 12 23.12 15.41 -0.25
N SER A 13 22.03 16.15 -0.49
CA SER A 13 21.07 16.45 0.58
C SER A 13 20.64 15.16 1.26
N THR A 14 20.38 15.20 2.56
CA THR A 14 19.91 14.06 3.37
C THR A 14 18.73 13.33 2.71
N ASN A 15 17.86 14.08 2.01
CA ASN A 15 16.77 13.56 1.19
C ASN A 15 17.21 12.56 0.10
N ASN A 16 18.37 12.78 -0.51
CA ASN A 16 18.86 11.95 -1.61
C ASN A 16 19.47 10.62 -1.11
N GLN A 17 19.98 10.60 0.13
CA GLN A 17 20.44 9.36 0.79
C GLN A 17 19.27 8.51 1.31
N VAL A 18 18.22 9.15 1.85
CA VAL A 18 17.00 8.43 2.31
C VAL A 18 16.30 7.74 1.14
N LYS A 19 16.24 8.40 -0.02
CA LYS A 19 15.66 7.82 -1.25
C LYS A 19 16.41 6.57 -1.73
N LEU A 20 17.73 6.49 -1.55
CA LEU A 20 18.56 5.37 -2.02
C LEU A 20 18.33 4.05 -1.26
N ASN A 21 17.83 4.11 -0.03
CA ASN A 21 17.57 2.93 0.82
C ASN A 21 16.07 2.76 1.15
N CYS A 22 15.19 3.40 0.38
CA CYS A 22 13.75 3.35 0.65
C CYS A 22 13.12 2.07 0.07
N PHE A 23 12.59 1.21 0.95
CA PHE A 23 11.88 -0.03 0.57
C PHE A 23 10.79 0.19 -0.48
N ILE A 24 9.96 1.23 -0.32
CA ILE A 24 8.86 1.53 -1.25
C ILE A 24 9.41 1.97 -2.62
N CYS A 25 10.48 2.75 -2.64
CA CYS A 25 11.15 3.11 -3.89
C CYS A 25 11.73 1.87 -4.60
N GLU A 26 12.33 0.93 -3.87
CA GLU A 26 12.84 -0.33 -4.44
C GLU A 26 11.71 -1.20 -4.99
N LYS A 27 10.56 -1.24 -4.31
CA LYS A 27 9.34 -1.87 -4.83
C LYS A 27 8.89 -1.23 -6.15
N HIS A 28 8.80 0.10 -6.22
CA HIS A 28 8.39 0.80 -7.45
C HIS A 28 9.40 0.65 -8.61
N LYS A 29 10.67 0.35 -8.31
CA LYS A 29 11.68 -0.01 -9.33
C LYS A 29 11.55 -1.47 -9.82
N GLY A 30 10.68 -2.28 -9.20
CA GLY A 30 10.52 -3.70 -9.52
C GLY A 30 11.55 -4.62 -8.85
N ASN A 31 12.36 -4.11 -7.92
CA ASN A 31 13.36 -4.92 -7.21
C ASN A 31 12.75 -5.78 -6.10
N ILE A 32 11.51 -5.48 -5.70
CA ILE A 32 10.76 -6.21 -4.68
C ILE A 32 9.44 -6.68 -5.32
N ILE A 33 9.23 -7.99 -5.31
CA ILE A 33 8.04 -8.61 -5.89
C ILE A 33 7.00 -8.78 -4.79
N VAL A 34 5.81 -8.24 -5.03
CA VAL A 34 4.66 -8.39 -4.14
C VAL A 34 3.69 -9.41 -4.74
N PRO A 35 3.25 -10.43 -4.00
CA PRO A 35 2.22 -11.35 -4.46
C PRO A 35 0.98 -10.63 -4.98
N GLY A 36 0.47 -11.07 -6.14
CA GLY A 36 -0.70 -10.48 -6.78
C GLY A 36 -0.45 -9.25 -7.65
N GLY A 37 0.75 -8.66 -7.55
CA GLY A 37 1.14 -7.47 -8.31
C GLY A 37 0.32 -6.23 -7.95
N ALA A 38 0.35 -5.22 -8.82
CA ALA A 38 -0.47 -4.02 -8.66
C ALA A 38 -1.96 -4.37 -8.76
N ILE A 39 -2.75 -3.88 -7.80
CA ILE A 39 -4.21 -3.81 -7.90
C ILE A 39 -4.59 -2.60 -8.77
N TYR A 40 -3.86 -1.50 -8.61
CA TYR A 40 -3.97 -0.30 -9.41
C TYR A 40 -2.59 0.36 -9.46
N GLU A 41 -2.24 0.92 -10.62
CA GLU A 41 -1.03 1.73 -10.76
C GLU A 41 -1.24 2.76 -11.88
N ASP A 42 -0.86 4.00 -11.60
CA ASP A 42 -0.73 5.07 -12.60
C ASP A 42 0.61 5.81 -12.44
N GLU A 43 0.70 7.04 -12.92
CA GLU A 43 1.91 7.86 -12.81
C GLU A 43 2.17 8.37 -11.37
N LEU A 44 1.13 8.51 -10.56
CA LEU A 44 1.16 9.13 -9.23
C LEU A 44 1.05 8.12 -8.08
N VAL A 45 0.30 7.03 -8.27
CA VAL A 45 -0.12 6.12 -7.21
C VAL A 45 0.16 4.67 -7.58
N TYR A 46 0.57 3.89 -6.60
CA TYR A 46 0.60 2.43 -6.62
C TYR A 46 -0.32 1.87 -5.54
N VAL A 47 -1.06 0.81 -5.85
CA VAL A 47 -1.90 0.07 -4.89
C VAL A 47 -1.56 -1.41 -4.98
N GLY A 48 -1.21 -2.02 -3.85
CA GLY A 48 -0.88 -3.44 -3.77
C GLY A 48 -1.25 -4.05 -2.43
N HIS A 49 -1.42 -5.37 -2.41
CA HIS A 49 -1.62 -6.11 -1.16
C HIS A 49 -0.30 -6.20 -0.37
N VAL A 50 -0.36 -6.20 0.95
CA VAL A 50 0.83 -6.36 1.79
C VAL A 50 1.14 -7.84 1.95
N HIS A 51 2.38 -8.25 1.73
CA HIS A 51 2.85 -9.58 2.07
C HIS A 51 3.96 -9.50 3.09
N TRP A 52 3.79 -10.21 4.20
CA TRP A 52 4.82 -10.39 5.21
C TRP A 52 5.53 -11.72 4.96
N ASP A 53 6.78 -11.85 5.41
CA ASP A 53 7.57 -13.09 5.31
C ASP A 53 7.01 -14.26 6.16
N SER A 54 5.79 -14.13 6.71
CA SER A 54 5.06 -15.21 7.36
C SER A 54 4.37 -16.13 6.34
N GLU A 55 4.10 -17.38 6.73
CA GLU A 55 3.41 -18.35 5.87
C GLU A 55 2.03 -17.87 5.38
N GLU A 56 1.32 -17.12 6.23
CA GLU A 56 0.04 -16.49 5.88
C GLU A 56 0.01 -15.01 6.26
N THR A 57 -0.74 -14.22 5.49
CA THR A 57 -0.99 -12.79 5.74
C THR A 57 -2.50 -12.51 5.80
N TYR A 58 -2.90 -11.49 6.57
CA TYR A 58 -4.28 -11.02 6.63
C TYR A 58 -4.77 -10.59 5.24
N LEU A 59 -5.79 -11.29 4.73
CA LEU A 59 -6.30 -11.06 3.39
C LEU A 59 -7.01 -9.71 3.29
N GLY A 60 -6.77 -9.02 2.18
CA GLY A 60 -7.31 -7.69 1.93
C GLY A 60 -6.56 -6.53 2.60
N TYR A 61 -5.50 -6.79 3.36
CA TYR A 61 -4.57 -5.73 3.80
C TYR A 61 -3.88 -5.10 2.58
N VAL A 62 -4.31 -3.89 2.21
CA VAL A 62 -3.81 -3.17 1.04
C VAL A 62 -3.01 -1.95 1.47
N MET A 63 -2.00 -1.61 0.68
CA MET A 63 -1.22 -0.38 0.80
C MET A 63 -1.46 0.50 -0.43
N ILE A 64 -1.65 1.80 -0.20
CA ILE A 64 -1.62 2.84 -1.24
C ILE A 64 -0.34 3.64 -1.05
N ASP A 65 0.50 3.73 -2.08
CA ASP A 65 1.74 4.49 -2.06
C ASP A 65 1.70 5.63 -3.08
N ILE A 66 2.29 6.76 -2.72
CA ILE A 66 2.63 7.80 -3.69
C ILE A 66 3.91 7.39 -4.42
N LYS A 67 3.95 7.42 -5.75
CA LYS A 67 5.13 6.96 -6.50
C LYS A 67 6.34 7.87 -6.31
N ARG A 68 6.12 9.17 -6.22
CA ARG A 68 7.15 10.15 -5.83
C ARG A 68 7.56 9.93 -4.38
N HIS A 69 8.86 9.93 -4.12
CA HIS A 69 9.37 9.82 -2.75
C HIS A 69 9.11 11.12 -1.98
N VAL A 70 8.14 11.07 -1.07
CA VAL A 70 7.81 12.13 -0.11
C VAL A 70 7.54 11.53 1.26
N PRO A 71 7.93 12.17 2.36
CA PRO A 71 7.89 11.53 3.67
C PRO A 71 6.48 11.37 4.24
N GLY A 72 5.53 12.22 3.89
CA GLY A 72 4.16 12.11 4.39
C GLY A 72 3.14 12.97 3.64
N LEU A 73 1.99 13.15 4.28
CA LEU A 73 0.84 13.85 3.71
C LEU A 73 1.11 15.34 3.44
N ALA A 74 1.96 15.97 4.25
CA ALA A 74 2.20 17.41 4.18
C ALA A 74 3.00 17.81 2.92
N GLU A 75 3.68 16.86 2.28
CA GLU A 75 4.54 17.09 1.12
C GLU A 75 3.90 16.70 -0.23
N LEU A 76 2.63 16.31 -0.21
CA LEU A 76 1.87 16.02 -1.44
C LEU A 76 1.63 17.28 -2.25
N THR A 77 1.68 17.14 -3.58
CA THR A 77 1.10 18.17 -4.46
C THR A 77 -0.42 18.07 -4.45
N ASP A 78 -1.11 19.10 -4.94
CA ASP A 78 -2.57 19.08 -5.07
C ASP A 78 -3.06 17.94 -5.96
N GLU A 79 -2.33 17.62 -7.02
CA GLU A 79 -2.63 16.51 -7.94
C GLU A 79 -2.50 15.16 -7.23
N GLU A 80 -1.41 14.96 -6.48
CA GLU A 80 -1.19 13.75 -5.70
C GLU A 80 -2.24 13.60 -4.59
N ALA A 81 -2.56 14.67 -3.87
CA ALA A 81 -3.59 14.66 -2.83
C ALA A 81 -4.98 14.30 -3.39
N LYS A 82 -5.34 14.84 -4.57
CA LYS A 82 -6.59 14.49 -5.27
C LYS A 82 -6.59 13.02 -5.70
N ALA A 83 -5.52 12.55 -6.33
CA ALA A 83 -5.39 11.16 -6.76
C ALA A 83 -5.47 10.20 -5.56
N PHE A 84 -4.76 10.54 -4.48
CA PHE A 84 -4.69 9.75 -3.25
C PHE A 84 -6.03 9.66 -2.52
N GLY A 85 -6.77 10.76 -2.39
CA GLY A 85 -8.11 10.73 -1.80
C GLY A 85 -9.09 9.89 -2.65
N LEU A 86 -9.03 10.05 -3.97
CA LEU A 86 -9.92 9.34 -4.89
C LEU A 86 -9.67 7.83 -4.88
N ILE A 87 -8.42 7.41 -5.02
CA ILE A 87 -8.06 6.00 -5.05
C ILE A 87 -8.34 5.32 -3.70
N THR A 88 -8.15 6.02 -2.58
CA THR A 88 -8.55 5.55 -1.25
C THR A 88 -10.03 5.17 -1.18
N SER A 89 -10.90 6.03 -1.68
CA SER A 89 -12.36 5.76 -1.70
C SER A 89 -12.69 4.55 -2.58
N ARG A 90 -12.08 4.47 -3.77
CA ARG A 90 -12.37 3.41 -4.76
C ARG A 90 -11.88 2.04 -4.31
N VAL A 91 -10.65 1.95 -3.79
CA VAL A 91 -10.09 0.70 -3.24
C VAL A 91 -10.89 0.23 -2.03
N SER A 92 -11.31 1.16 -1.16
CA SER A 92 -12.17 0.84 -0.02
C SER A 92 -13.51 0.23 -0.47
N LYS A 93 -14.14 0.78 -1.52
CA LYS A 93 -15.36 0.20 -2.11
C LYS A 93 -15.11 -1.17 -2.71
N ALA A 94 -14.01 -1.34 -3.47
CA ALA A 94 -13.66 -2.64 -4.04
C ALA A 94 -13.51 -3.72 -2.96
N LEU A 95 -12.80 -3.42 -1.87
CA LEU A 95 -12.66 -4.36 -0.74
C LEU A 95 -14.01 -4.70 -0.08
N LYS A 96 -14.89 -3.71 0.12
CA LYS A 96 -16.21 -3.96 0.68
C LYS A 96 -17.04 -4.89 -0.20
N GLU A 97 -17.18 -4.54 -1.47
CA GLU A 97 -18.12 -5.22 -2.36
C GLU A 97 -17.60 -6.57 -2.85
N SER A 98 -16.29 -6.70 -3.12
CA SER A 98 -15.73 -7.95 -3.67
C SER A 98 -15.31 -8.97 -2.61
N GLU A 99 -14.94 -8.52 -1.42
CA GLU A 99 -14.46 -9.40 -0.34
C GLU A 99 -15.44 -9.49 0.84
N GLY A 100 -16.57 -8.77 0.80
CA GLY A 100 -17.58 -8.80 1.87
C GLY A 100 -17.12 -8.13 3.17
N ALA A 101 -16.25 -7.12 3.08
CA ALA A 101 -15.84 -6.36 4.25
C ALA A 101 -16.99 -5.49 4.78
N GLU A 102 -17.24 -5.55 6.09
CA GLU A 102 -18.27 -4.76 6.76
C GLU A 102 -17.82 -3.30 6.91
N HIS A 103 -16.54 -3.10 7.21
CA HIS A 103 -15.93 -1.79 7.42
C HIS A 103 -14.49 -1.76 6.86
N ILE A 104 -14.00 -0.58 6.50
CA ILE A 104 -12.63 -0.37 6.04
C ILE A 104 -11.96 0.63 6.96
N TYR A 105 -10.85 0.23 7.57
CA TYR A 105 -9.99 1.13 8.33
C TYR A 105 -8.90 1.70 7.44
N THR A 106 -8.55 2.96 7.66
CA THR A 106 -7.41 3.60 7.02
C THR A 106 -6.56 4.34 8.04
N PHE A 107 -5.24 4.18 7.98
CA PHE A 107 -4.33 5.01 8.77
C PHE A 107 -2.96 5.13 8.09
N VAL A 108 -2.24 6.19 8.46
CA VAL A 108 -0.84 6.42 8.11
C VAL A 108 -0.11 6.89 9.36
N SER A 109 1.06 6.31 9.64
CA SER A 109 1.96 6.79 10.70
C SER A 109 3.24 7.41 10.15
N GLY A 110 3.78 6.90 9.04
CA GLY A 110 4.98 7.43 8.36
C GLY A 110 6.32 7.17 9.09
N ASN A 111 6.30 6.71 10.34
CA ASN A 111 7.51 6.56 11.16
C ASN A 111 8.40 5.35 10.77
N GLY A 112 7.82 4.29 10.22
CA GLY A 112 8.57 3.08 9.84
C GLY A 112 9.38 3.27 8.55
N VAL A 113 8.77 3.91 7.54
CA VAL A 113 9.41 4.26 6.27
C VAL A 113 8.97 5.68 5.92
N PRO A 114 9.89 6.65 5.79
CA PRO A 114 9.57 8.04 5.44
C PRO A 114 9.28 8.15 3.93
N HIS A 115 8.24 7.47 3.48
CA HIS A 115 7.71 7.48 2.13
C HIS A 115 6.19 7.36 2.26
N MET A 116 5.43 8.27 1.66
CA MET A 116 3.99 8.36 1.86
C MET A 116 3.28 7.08 1.39
N HIS A 117 2.72 6.38 2.36
CA HIS A 117 1.90 5.19 2.19
C HIS A 117 0.73 5.23 3.16
N MET A 118 -0.37 4.55 2.84
CA MET A 118 -1.50 4.40 3.74
C MET A 118 -2.00 2.96 3.77
N HIS A 119 -2.22 2.49 4.99
CA HIS A 119 -2.79 1.20 5.28
C HIS A 119 -4.29 1.24 5.02
N ILE A 120 -4.80 0.27 4.28
CA ILE A 120 -6.24 0.05 4.05
C ILE A 120 -6.54 -1.38 4.50
N ILE A 121 -7.37 -1.51 5.54
CA ILE A 121 -7.57 -2.79 6.24
C ILE A 121 -9.07 -3.09 6.32
N PRO A 122 -9.55 -4.17 5.68
CA PRO A 122 -10.93 -4.58 5.83
C PRO A 122 -11.16 -5.18 7.21
N ARG A 123 -12.32 -4.88 7.80
CA ARG A 123 -12.91 -5.67 8.87
C ARG A 123 -14.04 -6.49 8.28
N TYR A 124 -13.91 -7.81 8.33
CA TYR A 124 -14.92 -8.73 7.83
C TYR A 124 -16.08 -8.92 8.80
N ALA A 125 -17.21 -9.40 8.28
CA ALA A 125 -18.39 -9.71 9.09
C ALA A 125 -18.04 -10.67 10.24
N ASN A 126 -18.76 -10.55 11.36
CA ASN A 126 -18.58 -11.35 12.57
C ASN A 126 -17.26 -11.14 13.32
N THR A 127 -16.43 -10.16 12.93
CA THR A 127 -15.27 -9.76 13.74
C THR A 127 -15.74 -9.29 15.13
N PRO A 128 -15.28 -9.92 16.24
CA PRO A 128 -15.66 -9.50 17.59
C PRO A 128 -15.23 -8.06 17.89
N LYS A 129 -16.02 -7.35 18.70
CA LYS A 129 -15.87 -5.89 18.93
C LYS A 129 -14.51 -5.52 19.53
N GLU A 130 -13.96 -6.38 20.37
CA GLU A 130 -12.63 -6.23 20.98
C GLU A 130 -11.49 -6.16 19.94
N PHE A 131 -11.71 -6.65 18.72
CA PHE A 131 -10.75 -6.61 17.62
C PHE A 131 -11.01 -5.48 16.59
N TRP A 132 -11.96 -4.57 16.84
CA TRP A 132 -12.32 -3.49 15.90
C TRP A 132 -11.28 -2.37 15.78
N SER A 133 -10.12 -2.49 16.42
CA SER A 133 -8.99 -1.61 16.15
C SER A 133 -8.25 -2.08 14.89
N PRO A 134 -7.81 -1.17 14.00
CA PRO A 134 -6.99 -1.53 12.84
C PRO A 134 -5.68 -2.25 13.22
N THR A 135 -5.18 -2.08 14.44
CA THR A 135 -3.99 -2.78 14.94
C THR A 135 -4.29 -4.13 15.58
N GLU A 136 -5.56 -4.43 15.82
CA GLU A 136 -6.01 -5.63 16.52
C GLU A 136 -6.77 -6.61 15.62
N VAL A 137 -7.37 -6.14 14.51
CA VAL A 137 -8.23 -6.96 13.63
C VAL A 137 -7.55 -8.23 13.12
N ALA A 138 -6.25 -8.16 12.81
CA ALA A 138 -5.48 -9.31 12.37
C ALA A 138 -5.21 -10.32 13.50
N LYS A 139 -5.29 -9.92 14.78
CA LYS A 139 -5.03 -10.83 15.92
C LYS A 139 -6.20 -11.74 16.24
N TRP A 140 -7.38 -11.49 15.64
CA TRP A 140 -8.52 -12.36 15.80
C TRP A 140 -8.27 -13.73 15.13
N THR A 141 -8.47 -14.83 15.85
CA THR A 141 -8.25 -16.18 15.33
C THR A 141 -9.19 -16.57 14.18
N GLY A 142 -10.36 -15.93 14.07
CA GLY A 142 -11.30 -16.11 12.95
C GLY A 142 -11.04 -15.19 11.75
N ALA A 143 -9.96 -14.41 11.79
CA ALA A 143 -9.58 -13.52 10.70
C ALA A 143 -9.27 -14.30 9.41
N SER A 144 -9.53 -13.66 8.27
CA SER A 144 -9.23 -14.22 6.96
C SER A 144 -7.73 -14.14 6.66
N TYR A 145 -7.05 -15.29 6.69
CA TYR A 145 -5.64 -15.42 6.39
C TYR A 145 -5.40 -16.21 5.10
N GLY A 146 -4.30 -15.90 4.42
CA GLY A 146 -3.92 -16.64 3.23
C GLY A 146 -2.49 -16.46 2.77
N ASP A 147 -2.08 -17.44 1.97
CA ASP A 147 -0.79 -17.51 1.28
C ASP A 147 -0.74 -16.62 0.03
N ALA A 148 0.41 -16.63 -0.65
CA ALA A 148 0.62 -15.87 -1.88
C ALA A 148 -0.39 -16.19 -2.99
N GLU A 149 -0.94 -17.40 -3.06
CA GLU A 149 -1.91 -17.79 -4.08
C GLU A 149 -3.29 -17.20 -3.78
N LYS A 150 -3.74 -17.25 -2.51
CA LYS A 150 -4.96 -16.57 -2.08
C LYS A 150 -4.85 -15.04 -2.26
N ILE A 151 -3.67 -14.46 -1.98
CA ILE A 151 -3.40 -13.04 -2.23
C ILE A 151 -3.56 -12.70 -3.72
N LYS A 152 -2.94 -13.49 -4.63
CA LYS A 152 -3.08 -13.28 -6.08
C LYS A 152 -4.53 -13.27 -6.52
N LYS A 153 -5.33 -14.25 -6.09
CA LYS A 153 -6.76 -14.34 -6.43
C LYS A 153 -7.56 -13.15 -5.88
N LEU A 154 -7.25 -12.67 -4.68
CA LEU A 154 -7.87 -11.48 -4.12
C LEU A 154 -7.53 -10.23 -4.93
N CYS A 155 -6.25 -10.01 -5.25
CA CYS A 155 -5.82 -8.89 -6.09
C CYS A 155 -6.48 -8.91 -7.48
N GLU A 156 -6.67 -10.09 -8.07
CA GLU A 156 -7.41 -10.25 -9.33
C GLU A 156 -8.87 -9.84 -9.23
N ARG A 157 -9.57 -10.20 -8.15
CA ARG A 157 -10.96 -9.77 -7.93
C ARG A 157 -11.07 -8.26 -7.76
N LEU A 158 -10.17 -7.67 -6.98
CA LEU A 158 -10.10 -6.21 -6.83
C LEU A 158 -9.81 -5.51 -8.16
N ARG A 159 -8.86 -6.01 -8.96
CA ARG A 159 -8.60 -5.49 -10.32
C ARG A 159 -9.84 -5.51 -11.20
N LYS A 160 -10.53 -6.66 -11.25
CA LYS A 160 -11.75 -6.83 -12.05
C LYS A 160 -12.84 -5.84 -11.61
N TYR A 161 -13.08 -5.70 -10.31
CA TYR A 161 -14.04 -4.74 -9.78
C TYR A 161 -13.67 -3.31 -10.15
N MET A 162 -12.39 -2.94 -9.97
CA MET A 162 -11.93 -1.58 -10.24
C MET A 162 -12.09 -1.21 -11.71
N VAL A 163 -11.79 -2.13 -12.63
CA VAL A 163 -11.97 -1.93 -14.08
C VAL A 163 -13.46 -1.90 -14.49
N SER A 164 -14.33 -2.69 -13.85
CA SER A 164 -15.76 -2.69 -14.18
C SER A 164 -16.46 -1.41 -13.73
N GLU A 165 -16.11 -0.89 -12.56
CA GLU A 165 -16.79 0.26 -11.96
C GLU A 165 -16.18 1.61 -12.35
N TYR A 166 -14.89 1.64 -12.68
CA TYR A 166 -14.16 2.87 -12.92
C TYR A 166 -13.39 2.78 -14.23
N ALA A 167 -13.45 3.85 -15.02
CA ALA A 167 -12.64 3.99 -16.23
C ALA A 167 -11.17 4.17 -15.83
N TYR A 168 -10.45 3.06 -15.73
CA TYR A 168 -8.99 3.03 -15.59
C TYR A 168 -8.42 2.56 -16.93
N ASN A 169 -7.53 3.36 -17.52
CA ASN A 169 -6.92 3.12 -18.84
C ASN A 169 -7.94 3.11 -20.01
N LYS A 170 -8.46 4.28 -20.36
CA LYS A 170 -8.77 4.58 -21.78
C LYS A 170 -7.58 5.27 -22.41
#